data_AF-A0A1F9U084-F1
#
_entry.id   AF-A0A1F9U084-F1
#
_cell.length_a   1.000
_cell.length_b   1.000
_cell.length_c   1.000
_cell.angle_alpha   90.00
_cell.angle_beta   90.00
_cell.angle_gamma   90.00
#
_symmetry.space_group_name_H-M   'P 1'
#
loop_
_entity.id
_entity.type
_entity.pdbx_description
1 polymer ?
#
loop_
_entity_poly.entity_id
_entity_poly.type
_entity_poly.pdbx_seq_one_letter_code
_entity_poly.pdbx_strand_id
1 'polypeptide(L)'
;MSDHDAIEGFIPSLESSVVRERHPDYLLVEQINKSGIWFMRRRFEVLLKVKETPTQKIEFEDIGKKSFKFYKGYWEIEPQGQSSRIKYMLEVERPAGIPSFMSRKVLHSNVLKLLKETAAEIERRQAQP
;
A
#
# COMPACT_ATOMS: atom_id res chain seq x y z
N MET A 1 12.77 10.02 -5.38
CA MET A 1 11.50 9.87 -6.11
C MET A 1 11.08 8.42 -5.96
N SER A 2 9.96 8.14 -5.27
CA SER A 2 9.47 6.77 -5.18
C SER A 2 8.84 6.36 -6.52
N ASP A 3 9.11 5.14 -6.95
CA ASP A 3 8.66 4.61 -8.24
C ASP A 3 7.26 3.98 -8.12
N HIS A 4 6.25 4.83 -7.91
CA HIS A 4 4.85 4.43 -7.69
C HIS A 4 4.24 3.66 -8.86
N ASP A 5 4.69 3.96 -10.08
CA ASP A 5 4.22 3.33 -11.32
C ASP A 5 4.75 1.90 -11.48
N ALA A 6 5.85 1.56 -10.80
CA ALA A 6 6.46 0.23 -10.86
C ALA A 6 6.11 -0.67 -9.66
N ILE A 7 5.37 -0.16 -8.66
CA ILE A 7 5.02 -0.93 -7.43
C ILE A 7 4.29 -2.24 -7.77
N GLU A 8 3.47 -2.26 -8.83
CA GLU A 8 2.78 -3.47 -9.32
C GLU A 8 3.72 -4.65 -9.57
N GLY A 9 4.94 -4.39 -10.05
CA GLY A 9 5.93 -5.42 -10.35
C GLY A 9 6.64 -6.00 -9.12
N PHE A 10 6.56 -5.30 -7.98
CA PHE A 10 7.35 -5.62 -6.78
C PHE A 10 6.51 -6.14 -5.63
N ILE A 11 5.22 -5.82 -5.62
CA ILE A 11 4.28 -6.21 -4.57
C ILE A 11 3.21 -7.09 -5.22
N PRO A 12 3.35 -8.42 -5.18
CA PRO A 12 2.41 -9.38 -5.78
C PRO A 12 0.94 -9.22 -5.37
N SER A 13 0.68 -8.51 -4.26
CA SER A 13 -0.67 -8.21 -3.78
C SER A 13 -1.33 -6.99 -4.44
N LEU A 14 -0.56 -6.14 -5.14
CA LEU A 14 -1.06 -5.01 -5.93
C LEU A 14 -1.26 -5.45 -7.39
N GLU A 15 -2.51 -5.36 -7.88
CA GLU A 15 -2.82 -5.67 -9.29
C GLU A 15 -2.51 -4.48 -10.20
N SER A 16 -2.81 -3.26 -9.73
CA SER A 16 -2.41 -2.05 -10.43
C SER A 16 -2.10 -0.88 -9.48
N SER A 17 -1.20 0.02 -9.87
CA SER A 17 -0.72 1.24 -9.24
C SER A 17 -0.24 2.20 -10.34
N VAL A 18 -1.07 3.18 -10.68
CA VAL A 18 -0.80 4.15 -11.75
C VAL A 18 -0.88 5.56 -11.20
N VAL A 19 0.16 6.35 -11.39
CA VAL A 19 0.13 7.79 -11.10
C VAL A 19 -0.76 8.48 -12.12
N ARG A 20 -1.91 8.99 -11.66
CA ARG A 20 -2.87 9.74 -12.47
C ARG A 20 -2.45 11.19 -12.64
N GLU A 21 -1.98 11.80 -11.55
CA GLU A 21 -1.59 13.21 -11.53
C GLU A 21 -0.41 13.44 -10.60
N ARG A 22 0.44 14.43 -10.94
CA ARG A 22 1.53 14.90 -10.11
C ARG A 22 1.33 16.37 -9.79
N HIS A 23 1.21 16.68 -8.50
CA HIS A 23 1.14 18.04 -7.96
C HIS A 23 2.41 18.36 -7.17
N PRO A 24 2.72 19.64 -6.90
CA PRO A 24 3.91 20.01 -6.12
C PRO A 24 3.99 19.33 -4.74
N ASP A 25 2.85 19.19 -4.07
CA ASP A 25 2.78 18.71 -2.68
C ASP A 25 2.27 17.27 -2.53
N TYR A 26 1.74 16.67 -3.61
CA TYR A 26 1.14 15.34 -3.57
C TYR A 26 1.05 14.68 -4.95
N LEU A 27 0.85 13.36 -4.95
CA LEU A 27 0.53 12.57 -6.13
C LEU A 27 -0.90 12.05 -6.02
N LEU A 28 -1.59 11.89 -7.15
CA LEU A 28 -2.79 11.07 -7.22
C LEU A 28 -2.41 9.73 -7.84
N VAL A 29 -2.62 8.65 -7.09
CA VAL A 29 -2.27 7.29 -7.49
C VAL A 29 -3.54 6.45 -7.46
N GLU A 30 -3.92 5.90 -8.60
CA GLU A 30 -4.99 4.91 -8.65
C GLU A 30 -4.41 3.53 -8.39
N GLN A 31 -5.01 2.80 -7.45
CA GLN A 31 -4.61 1.44 -7.17
C GLN A 31 -5.78 0.48 -7.25
N ILE A 32 -5.48 -0.70 -7.80
CA ILE A 32 -6.37 -1.83 -7.86
C ILE A 32 -5.71 -2.97 -7.10
N ASN A 33 -6.37 -3.44 -6.04
CA ASN A 33 -5.88 -4.52 -5.20
C ASN A 33 -6.75 -5.77 -5.38
N LYS A 34 -6.10 -6.93 -5.53
CA LYS A 34 -6.74 -8.25 -5.44
C LYS A 34 -6.54 -8.79 -4.03
N SER A 35 -7.60 -8.85 -3.23
CA SER A 35 -7.57 -9.68 -2.01
C SER A 35 -8.31 -10.98 -2.28
N GLY A 36 -7.61 -12.11 -2.23
CA GLY A 36 -8.24 -13.42 -2.25
C GLY A 36 -7.28 -14.60 -2.44
N ILE A 37 -7.36 -15.56 -1.52
CA ILE A 37 -7.01 -16.97 -1.76
C ILE A 37 -8.07 -17.51 -2.75
N TRP A 38 -7.60 -18.12 -3.84
CA TRP A 38 -8.22 -18.94 -4.92
C TRP A 38 -9.74 -18.91 -5.26
N PHE A 39 -10.68 -18.59 -4.36
CA PHE A 39 -12.14 -18.76 -4.58
C PHE A 39 -13.01 -17.49 -4.50
N MET A 40 -12.47 -16.29 -4.21
CA MET A 40 -13.22 -15.02 -4.33
C MET A 40 -12.28 -13.87 -4.71
N ARG A 41 -12.17 -13.57 -6.01
CA ARG A 41 -11.47 -12.38 -6.51
C ARG A 41 -12.35 -11.16 -6.28
N ARG A 42 -12.21 -10.47 -5.14
CA ARG A 42 -12.80 -9.12 -4.99
C ARG A 42 -11.73 -8.09 -5.31
N ARG A 43 -12.06 -7.24 -6.30
CA ARG A 43 -11.25 -6.11 -6.77
C ARG A 43 -11.58 -4.90 -5.91
N PHE A 44 -10.59 -4.34 -5.24
CA PHE A 44 -10.73 -3.07 -4.52
C PHE A 44 -10.05 -1.99 -5.33
N GLU A 45 -10.78 -0.91 -5.56
CA GLU A 45 -10.28 0.29 -6.23
C GLU A 45 -10.18 1.42 -5.21
N VAL A 46 -9.03 2.08 -5.17
CA VAL A 46 -8.78 3.28 -4.37
C VAL A 46 -8.10 4.33 -5.22
N LEU A 47 -8.43 5.60 -4.98
CA LEU A 47 -7.70 6.74 -5.56
C LEU A 47 -6.99 7.44 -4.41
N LEU A 48 -5.68 7.24 -4.31
CA LEU A 48 -4.87 7.70 -3.21
C LEU A 48 -4.30 9.08 -3.50
N LYS A 49 -4.56 10.02 -2.59
CA LYS A 49 -3.73 11.22 -2.45
C LYS A 49 -2.50 10.86 -1.62
N VAL A 50 -1.33 10.88 -2.25
CA VAL A 50 -0.06 10.47 -1.64
C VAL A 50 0.82 11.69 -1.38
N LYS A 51 1.31 11.86 -0.16
CA LYS A 51 2.31 12.87 0.20
C LYS A 51 3.61 12.18 0.59
N GLU A 52 4.73 12.72 0.12
CA GLU A 52 6.05 12.17 0.42
C GLU A 52 6.89 13.17 1.20
N THR A 53 7.43 12.73 2.33
CA THR A 53 8.60 13.35 2.94
C THR A 53 9.80 12.49 2.54
N PRO A 54 10.72 13.03 1.71
CA PRO A 54 11.84 12.26 1.16
C PRO A 54 12.57 11.46 2.23
N THR A 55 12.80 10.17 1.97
CA THR A 55 13.53 9.21 2.83
C THR A 55 12.94 8.96 4.21
N GLN A 56 11.81 9.57 4.57
CA GLN A 56 11.24 9.47 5.92
C GLN A 56 9.82 8.90 5.92
N LYS A 57 8.91 9.44 5.10
CA LYS A 57 7.49 9.16 5.26
C LYS A 57 6.75 9.19 3.93
N ILE A 58 5.81 8.27 3.77
CA ILE A 58 4.82 8.30 2.69
C ILE A 58 3.45 8.22 3.34
N GLU A 59 2.65 9.25 3.19
CA GLU A 59 1.29 9.32 3.71
C GLU A 59 0.30 9.15 2.56
N PHE A 60 -0.78 8.42 2.78
CA PHE A 60 -1.80 8.20 1.76
C PHE A 60 -3.21 8.23 2.35
N GLU A 61 -4.15 8.74 1.55
CA GLU A 61 -5.58 8.76 1.86
C GLU A 61 -6.39 8.48 0.60
N ASP A 62 -7.37 7.58 0.68
CA ASP A 62 -8.35 7.34 -0.39
C ASP A 62 -9.35 8.49 -0.48
N ILE A 63 -9.22 9.27 -1.54
CA ILE A 63 -10.15 10.35 -1.88
C ILE A 63 -11.28 9.86 -2.79
N GLY A 64 -11.15 8.67 -3.38
CA GLY A 64 -12.14 8.09 -4.29
C GLY A 64 -13.33 7.43 -3.59
N LYS A 65 -13.10 6.85 -2.40
CA LYS A 65 -14.14 6.26 -1.51
C LYS A 65 -15.07 5.24 -2.18
N LYS A 66 -14.58 4.56 -3.23
CA LYS A 66 -15.37 3.56 -3.97
C LYS A 66 -15.51 2.26 -3.20
N SER A 67 -14.42 1.82 -2.58
CA SER A 67 -14.34 0.50 -1.93
C SER A 67 -14.41 0.57 -0.41
N PHE A 68 -14.04 1.72 0.16
CA PHE A 68 -13.96 1.95 1.59
C PHE A 68 -14.66 3.26 1.95
N LYS A 69 -15.24 3.31 3.15
CA LYS A 69 -15.71 4.59 3.72
C LYS A 69 -14.53 5.45 4.14
N PHE A 70 -13.49 4.78 4.64
CA PHE A 70 -12.27 5.37 5.12
C PHE A 70 -11.11 4.45 4.80
N TYR A 71 -10.04 4.99 4.24
CA TYR A 71 -8.80 4.28 3.97
C TYR A 71 -7.67 5.30 3.96
N LYS A 72 -6.88 5.32 5.03
CA LYS A 72 -5.68 6.18 5.11
C LYS A 72 -4.59 5.47 5.87
N GLY A 73 -3.37 5.86 5.63
CA GLY A 73 -2.24 5.26 6.31
C GLY A 73 -0.95 5.97 6.02
N TYR A 74 0.12 5.40 6.53
CA TYR A 74 1.45 5.86 6.21
C TYR A 74 2.48 4.74 6.32
N TRP A 75 3.55 4.94 5.56
CA TRP A 75 4.84 4.30 5.74
C TRP A 75 5.78 5.29 6.41
N GLU A 76 6.55 4.82 7.36
CA GLU A 76 7.61 5.59 8.01
C GLU A 76 8.89 4.75 8.06
N ILE A 77 10.00 5.39 7.70
CA ILE A 77 11.32 4.76 7.68
C ILE A 77 12.16 5.45 8.75
N GLU A 78 12.57 4.68 9.74
CA GLU A 78 13.43 5.15 10.83
C GLU A 78 14.80 4.49 10.71
N PRO A 79 15.90 5.26 10.64
CA PRO A 79 17.24 4.69 10.66
C PRO A 79 17.53 4.03 12.01
N GLN A 80 18.10 2.83 11.98
CA GLN A 80 18.54 2.07 13.15
C GLN A 80 19.98 1.58 12.95
N GLY A 81 20.93 2.51 13.06
CA GLY A 81 22.34 2.19 12.84
C GLY A 81 22.59 1.74 11.40
N GLN A 82 22.97 0.46 11.21
CA GLN A 82 23.20 -0.13 9.88
C GLN A 82 21.92 -0.71 9.24
N SER A 83 20.79 -0.71 9.95
CA SER A 83 19.50 -1.17 9.44
C SER A 83 18.48 -0.03 9.41
N SER A 84 17.32 -0.30 8.82
CA SER A 84 16.17 0.62 8.85
C SER A 84 14.97 -0.11 9.42
N ARG A 85 14.22 0.57 10.29
CA ARG A 85 12.92 0.12 10.75
C ARG A 85 11.85 0.71 9.85
N ILE A 86 11.02 -0.15 9.28
CA ILE A 86 9.84 0.26 8.52
C ILE A 86 8.62 0.12 9.42
N LYS A 87 7.87 1.20 9.60
CA LYS A 87 6.55 1.21 10.23
C LYS A 87 5.49 1.39 9.16
N TYR A 88 4.46 0.56 9.24
CA TYR A 88 3.27 0.69 8.42
C TYR A 88 2.04 0.80 9.31
N MET A 89 1.25 1.84 9.07
CA MET A 89 -0.03 2.04 9.74
C MET A 89 -1.14 2.17 8.69
N LEU A 90 -2.26 1.49 8.92
CA LEU A 90 -3.45 1.58 8.09
C LEU A 90 -4.67 1.72 9.00
N GLU A 91 -5.44 2.78 8.76
CA GLU A 91 -6.77 2.96 9.30
C GLU A 91 -7.79 2.75 8.19
N VAL A 92 -8.77 1.89 8.43
CA VAL A 92 -9.77 1.51 7.40
C VAL A 92 -11.14 1.30 8.01
N GLU A 93 -12.16 1.91 7.40
CA GLU A 93 -13.58 1.66 7.69
C GLU A 93 -14.28 1.14 6.43
N ARG A 94 -15.07 0.07 6.62
CA ARG A 94 -15.78 -0.61 5.55
C ARG A 94 -17.24 -0.16 5.46
N PRO A 95 -17.82 -0.11 4.25
CA PRO A 95 -19.27 -0.03 4.08
C PRO A 95 -19.99 -1.20 4.76
N ALA A 96 -21.23 -0.99 5.20
CA ALA A 96 -22.06 -2.07 5.73
C ALA A 96 -22.33 -3.11 4.61
N GLY A 97 -22.27 -4.41 4.94
CA GLY A 97 -22.54 -5.50 3.99
C GLY A 97 -21.32 -6.16 3.34
N ILE A 98 -20.08 -5.80 3.74
CA ILE A 98 -18.88 -6.52 3.28
C ILE A 98 -18.75 -7.89 3.98
N PRO A 99 -18.50 -9.00 3.25
CA PRO A 99 -18.49 -10.34 3.83
C PRO A 99 -17.41 -10.58 4.91
N SER A 100 -17.68 -11.52 5.81
CA SER A 100 -16.89 -11.88 6.99
C SER A 100 -15.44 -12.30 6.73
N PHE A 101 -15.11 -12.73 5.50
CA PHE A 101 -13.73 -13.10 5.12
C PHE A 101 -12.77 -11.90 5.12
N MET A 102 -13.26 -10.65 5.05
CA MET A 102 -12.45 -9.45 5.31
C MET A 102 -12.38 -9.13 6.81
N SER A 103 -12.18 -10.14 7.66
CA SER A 103 -12.01 -9.93 9.09
C SER A 103 -10.73 -9.14 9.39
N ARG A 104 -10.64 -8.52 10.58
CA ARG A 104 -9.42 -7.84 11.06
C ARG A 104 -8.18 -8.73 10.95
N LYS A 105 -8.34 -10.05 11.14
CA LYS A 105 -7.26 -11.04 11.02
C LYS A 105 -6.74 -11.16 9.57
N VAL A 106 -7.63 -11.15 8.58
CA VAL A 106 -7.25 -11.24 7.16
C VAL A 106 -6.57 -9.95 6.71
N LEU A 107 -7.09 -8.78 7.10
CA LEU A 107 -6.42 -7.50 6.85
C LEU A 107 -5.02 -7.47 7.46
N HIS A 108 -4.88 -7.88 8.72
CA HIS A 108 -3.59 -7.96 9.38
C HIS A 108 -2.63 -8.92 8.66
N SER A 109 -3.09 -10.10 8.25
CA SER A 109 -2.28 -11.06 7.50
C SER A 109 -1.82 -10.51 6.15
N ASN A 110 -2.69 -9.78 5.44
CA ASN A 110 -2.36 -9.15 4.17
C ASN A 110 -1.30 -8.05 4.36
N VAL A 111 -1.42 -7.25 5.42
CA VAL A 111 -0.41 -6.23 5.77
C VAL A 111 0.93 -6.86 6.09
N LEU A 112 0.96 -7.95 6.87
CA LEU A 112 2.22 -8.67 7.14
C LEU A 112 2.84 -9.24 5.87
N LYS A 113 2.03 -9.75 4.94
CA LYS A 113 2.50 -10.25 3.66
C LYS A 113 3.11 -9.11 2.83
N LEU A 114 2.42 -7.99 2.72
CA LEU A 114 2.88 -6.77 2.05
C LEU A 114 4.25 -6.29 2.60
N LEU A 115 4.39 -6.25 3.93
CA LEU A 115 5.64 -5.87 4.59
C LEU A 115 6.79 -6.81 4.24
N LYS A 116 6.53 -8.13 4.21
CA LYS A 116 7.54 -9.13 3.83
C LYS A 116 7.94 -9.03 2.36
N GLU A 117 6.97 -8.84 1.47
CA GLU A 117 7.22 -8.64 0.03
C GLU A 117 8.07 -7.38 -0.21
N THR A 118 7.76 -6.30 0.50
CA THR A 118 8.53 -5.04 0.42
C THR A 118 9.96 -5.21 0.92
N ALA A 119 10.15 -5.88 2.07
CA ALA A 119 11.47 -6.13 2.63
C ALA A 119 12.35 -6.98 1.68
N ALA A 120 11.78 -8.06 1.13
CA ALA A 120 12.48 -8.93 0.19
C ALA A 120 12.92 -8.19 -1.09
N GLU A 121 12.10 -7.27 -1.59
CA GLU A 121 12.49 -6.44 -2.74
C GLU A 121 13.63 -5.47 -2.40
N ILE A 122 13.62 -4.85 -1.21
CA ILE A 122 14.70 -3.97 -0.76
C ILE A 122 16.02 -4.76 -0.70
N GLU A 123 16.01 -5.95 -0.10
CA GLU A 123 17.17 -6.84 -0.03
C GLU A 123 17.66 -7.25 -1.43
N ARG A 124 16.74 -7.59 -2.34
CA ARG A 124 17.06 -7.94 -3.73
C ARG A 124 17.80 -6.80 -4.46
N ARG A 125 17.36 -5.55 -4.27
CA ARG A 125 18.00 -4.38 -4.88
C ARG A 125 19.36 -4.06 -4.29
N GLN A 126 19.56 -4.30 -2.99
CA GLN A 126 20.87 -4.15 -2.36
C GLN A 126 21.89 -5.19 -2.83
N ALA A 127 21.41 -6.39 -3.19
CA ALA A 127 22.25 -7.47 -3.70
C ALA A 127 22.59 -7.35 -5.20
N GLN A 128 21.92 -6.46 -5.95
CA GLN A 128 22.19 -6.21 -7.36
C GLN A 128 23.00 -4.90 -7.50
N PRO A 129 24.30 -4.97 -7.88
CA PRO A 129 25.15 -3.79 -8.04
C PRO A 129 24.78 -2.93 -9.25
#